data_AF-A0A258GQU4-F1
#
_entry.id   AF-A0A258GQU4-F1
#
_cell.length_a   1.000
_cell.length_b   1.000
_cell.length_c   1.000
_cell.angle_alpha   90.00
_cell.angle_beta   90.00
_cell.angle_gamma   90.00
#
_symmetry.space_group_name_H-M   'P 1'
#
loop_
_entity.id
_entity.type
_entity.pdbx_description
1 polymer ?
#
loop_
_entity_poly.entity_id
_entity_poly.type
_entity_poly.pdbx_seq_one_letter_code
_entity_poly.pdbx_strand_id
1 'polypeptide(L)'
;MAQLIVDLETSARDSADEEDVPEERLYLGVITTSRGKSGLSVLHDGQQRLVVLAMFLAFARDRVQSNTERNRLDRMLVRRAFARPPEPRLRLSAMDHAWFAHFILPPGATRRLPATAPLGSPRELLLAARFMEHAFGSYKPDELSNILDFLLHHTALVRSIADVAPPPPHPMLAHPMLADPMLAGSRQPAPSPHFSIAAE
;
A
#
# COMPACT_ATOMS: atom_id res chain seq x y z
N MET A 1 -7.46 1.75 -10.20
CA MET A 1 -6.55 0.58 -10.33
C MET A 1 -5.89 0.53 -11.70
N ALA A 2 -6.65 0.48 -12.80
CA ALA A 2 -6.10 0.38 -14.15
C ALA A 2 -5.05 1.47 -14.45
N GLN A 3 -5.31 2.71 -14.01
CA GLN A 3 -4.38 3.82 -14.24
C GLN A 3 -2.96 3.55 -13.73
N LEU A 4 -2.79 3.04 -12.50
CA LEU A 4 -1.46 2.76 -11.94
C LEU A 4 -0.68 1.74 -12.77
N ILE A 5 -1.37 0.76 -13.35
CA ILE A 5 -0.75 -0.28 -14.18
C ILE A 5 -0.38 0.31 -15.54
N VAL A 6 -1.26 1.11 -16.14
CA VAL A 6 -1.00 1.80 -17.40
C VAL A 6 0.17 2.77 -17.27
N ASP A 7 0.22 3.54 -16.18
CA ASP A 7 1.33 4.46 -15.90
C ASP A 7 2.64 3.69 -15.77
N LEU A 8 2.63 2.58 -15.02
CA LEU A 8 3.80 1.71 -14.86
C LEU A 8 4.26 1.12 -16.19
N GLU A 9 3.35 0.61 -17.02
CA GLU A 9 3.67 0.06 -18.35
C GLU A 9 4.26 1.12 -19.27
N THR A 10 3.66 2.31 -19.29
CA THR A 10 4.08 3.42 -20.15
C THR A 10 5.48 3.86 -19.75
N SER A 11 5.71 4.15 -18.46
CA SER A 11 7.03 4.55 -17.99
C SER A 11 8.10 3.47 -18.14
N ALA A 12 7.75 2.19 -17.99
CA ALA A 12 8.70 1.10 -18.19
C ALA A 12 9.12 0.95 -19.67
N ARG A 13 8.23 1.28 -20.62
CA ARG A 13 8.57 1.31 -22.05
C ARG A 13 9.42 2.52 -22.39
N ASP A 14 9.00 3.71 -21.94
CA ASP A 14 9.72 4.96 -22.20
C ASP A 14 11.16 4.90 -21.63
N SER A 15 11.32 4.33 -20.43
CA SER A 15 12.64 4.16 -19.79
C SER A 15 13.55 3.16 -20.51
N ALA A 16 13.01 2.24 -21.32
CA ALA A 16 13.82 1.30 -22.09
C ALA A 16 14.38 1.94 -23.38
N ASP A 17 13.73 2.99 -23.86
CA ASP A 17 14.07 3.66 -25.13
C ASP A 17 15.03 4.85 -24.93
N GLU A 18 15.16 5.40 -23.72
CA GLU A 18 16.01 6.56 -23.42
C GLU A 18 17.35 6.15 -22.76
N GLU A 19 18.46 6.22 -23.52
CA GLU A 19 19.81 5.81 -23.08
C GLU A 19 20.49 6.77 -22.06
N ASP A 20 19.92 7.95 -21.77
CA ASP A 20 20.62 9.03 -21.03
C ASP A 20 19.71 9.86 -20.09
N VAL A 21 18.70 9.24 -19.46
CA VAL A 21 17.83 9.94 -18.48
C VAL A 21 18.49 9.94 -17.10
N PRO A 22 18.50 11.07 -16.36
CA PRO A 22 18.75 11.04 -14.92
C PRO A 22 17.82 10.01 -14.23
N GLU A 23 18.19 9.50 -13.04
CA GLU A 23 17.40 8.51 -12.26
C GLU A 23 16.01 9.04 -11.84
N GLU A 24 15.15 9.40 -12.80
CA GLU A 24 13.78 9.80 -12.56
C GLU A 24 13.01 8.56 -12.13
N ARG A 25 12.62 8.56 -10.86
CA ARG A 25 11.79 7.50 -10.30
C ARG A 25 10.34 7.83 -10.58
N LEU A 26 9.61 6.85 -11.10
CA LEU A 26 8.16 6.94 -11.18
C LEU A 26 7.59 7.01 -9.76
N TYR A 27 6.97 8.15 -9.44
CA TYR A 27 6.39 8.38 -8.14
C TYR A 27 5.00 7.72 -8.03
N LEU A 28 4.91 6.67 -7.21
CA LEU A 28 3.68 5.89 -7.02
C LEU A 28 2.71 6.55 -6.02
N GLY A 29 3.13 7.61 -5.32
CA GLY A 29 2.31 8.34 -4.35
C GLY A 29 2.77 8.18 -2.89
N VAL A 30 1.95 8.75 -1.98
CA VAL A 30 2.16 8.67 -0.53
C VAL A 30 1.40 7.48 0.06
N ILE A 31 1.99 6.82 1.05
CA ILE A 31 1.24 6.02 2.03
C ILE A 31 1.34 6.70 3.39
N THR A 32 0.21 6.83 4.07
CA THR A 32 0.19 7.40 5.42
C THR A 32 0.06 6.28 6.42
N THR A 33 1.00 6.21 7.36
CA THR A 33 1.05 5.14 8.36
C THR A 33 1.14 5.71 9.77
N SER A 34 0.59 5.03 10.77
CA SER A 34 0.93 5.27 12.17
C SER A 34 1.49 4.00 12.82
N ARG A 35 2.20 4.15 13.94
CA ARG A 35 2.67 3.01 14.72
C ARG A 35 1.49 2.31 15.38
N GLY A 36 1.30 1.02 15.10
CA GLY A 36 0.35 0.16 15.79
C GLY A 36 0.96 -0.47 17.05
N LYS A 37 0.10 -1.10 17.87
CA LYS A 37 0.46 -1.66 19.18
C LYS A 37 1.39 -2.89 19.13
N SER A 38 1.57 -3.51 17.96
CA SER A 38 2.26 -4.79 17.79
C SER A 38 3.50 -4.71 16.88
N GLY A 39 4.09 -3.52 16.70
CA GLY A 39 5.17 -3.32 15.73
C GLY A 39 4.71 -3.38 14.27
N LEU A 40 3.41 -3.49 14.03
CA LEU A 40 2.76 -3.32 12.73
C LEU A 40 2.38 -1.86 12.54
N SER A 41 2.59 -1.32 11.35
CA SER A 41 2.08 -0.01 10.99
C SER A 41 0.61 -0.11 10.60
N VAL A 42 -0.22 0.80 11.10
CA VAL A 42 -1.60 0.97 10.64
C VAL A 42 -1.57 1.89 9.43
N LEU A 43 -2.20 1.48 8.34
CA LEU A 43 -2.28 2.25 7.10
C LEU A 43 -3.54 3.11 7.12
N HIS A 44 -3.38 4.41 6.94
CA HIS A 44 -4.48 5.39 6.89
C HIS A 44 -4.83 5.81 5.47
N ASP A 45 -3.84 5.80 4.57
CA ASP A 45 -4.02 6.14 3.16
C ASP A 45 -3.07 5.32 2.27
N GLY A 46 -3.46 5.16 1.00
CA GLY A 46 -2.69 4.44 -0.01
C GLY A 46 -2.92 2.92 0.00
N GLN A 47 -3.92 2.42 0.74
CA GLN A 47 -4.28 1.00 0.76
C GLN A 47 -4.55 0.45 -0.64
N GLN A 48 -5.32 1.18 -1.45
CA GLN A 48 -5.63 0.74 -2.82
C GLN A 48 -4.34 0.57 -3.64
N ARG A 49 -3.39 1.51 -3.57
CA ARG A 49 -2.10 1.41 -4.27
C ARG A 49 -1.33 0.16 -3.83
N LEU A 50 -1.21 -0.06 -2.53
CA LEU A 50 -0.49 -1.23 -2.02
C LEU A 50 -1.17 -2.56 -2.38
N VAL A 51 -2.50 -2.61 -2.40
CA VAL A 51 -3.25 -3.79 -2.87
C VAL A 51 -2.92 -4.08 -4.34
N VAL A 52 -2.91 -3.05 -5.18
CA VAL A 52 -2.64 -3.18 -6.62
C VAL A 52 -1.21 -3.65 -6.85
N LEU A 53 -0.23 -3.06 -6.16
CA LEU A 53 1.16 -3.51 -6.21
C LEU A 53 1.33 -4.95 -5.72
N ALA A 54 0.67 -5.33 -4.64
CA ALA A 54 0.70 -6.69 -4.14
C ALA A 54 0.05 -7.68 -5.11
N MET A 55 -1.06 -7.32 -5.77
CA MET A 55 -1.63 -8.13 -6.84
C MET A 55 -0.66 -8.24 -8.01
N PHE A 56 -0.08 -7.13 -8.49
CA PHE A 56 0.88 -7.13 -9.59
C PHE A 56 2.05 -8.10 -9.31
N LEU A 57 2.66 -8.01 -8.13
CA LEU A 57 3.75 -8.90 -7.71
C LEU A 57 3.32 -10.37 -7.63
N ALA A 58 2.10 -10.66 -7.17
CA ALA A 58 1.59 -12.03 -7.11
C ALA A 58 1.36 -12.63 -8.51
N PHE A 59 0.79 -11.83 -9.43
CA PHE A 59 0.58 -12.24 -10.82
C PHE A 59 1.90 -12.44 -11.58
N ALA A 60 2.87 -11.56 -11.34
CA ALA A 60 4.23 -11.69 -11.85
C ALA A 60 4.92 -12.95 -11.34
N ARG A 61 4.88 -13.18 -10.02
CA ARG A 61 5.44 -14.39 -9.38
C ARG A 61 4.88 -15.66 -10.02
N ASP A 62 3.60 -15.67 -10.35
CA ASP A 62 2.95 -16.86 -10.92
C ASP A 62 3.23 -17.03 -12.42
N ARG A 63 3.96 -16.11 -13.07
CA ARG A 63 4.30 -16.15 -14.51
C ARG A 63 5.80 -16.19 -14.81
N VAL A 64 6.64 -15.61 -13.97
CA VAL A 64 8.09 -15.66 -14.15
C VAL A 64 8.61 -17.09 -14.08
N GLN A 65 9.53 -17.44 -14.98
CA GLN A 65 10.06 -18.80 -15.09
C GLN A 65 11.16 -19.06 -14.05
N SER A 66 11.94 -18.03 -13.72
CA SER A 66 13.05 -18.10 -12.77
C SER A 66 12.58 -18.38 -11.34
N ASN A 67 13.07 -19.46 -10.72
CA ASN A 67 12.81 -19.76 -9.32
C ASN A 67 13.38 -18.69 -8.37
N THR A 68 14.54 -18.12 -8.72
CA THR A 68 15.19 -17.07 -7.93
C THR A 68 14.32 -15.82 -7.87
N GLU A 69 13.77 -15.41 -9.01
CA GLU A 69 12.88 -14.27 -9.12
C GLU A 69 11.54 -14.53 -8.43
N ARG A 70 10.95 -15.71 -8.63
CA ARG A 70 9.75 -16.13 -7.88
C ARG A 70 9.93 -16.01 -6.37
N ASN A 71 11.08 -16.45 -5.85
CA ASN A 71 11.41 -16.34 -4.44
C ASN A 71 11.68 -14.90 -3.99
N ARG A 72 12.20 -14.03 -4.88
CA ARG A 72 12.33 -12.58 -4.60
C ARG A 72 10.94 -11.95 -4.46
N LEU A 73 10.05 -12.17 -5.42
CA LEU A 73 8.69 -11.63 -5.43
C LEU A 73 7.86 -12.16 -4.24
N ASP A 74 7.95 -13.46 -3.93
CA ASP A 74 7.25 -14.03 -2.77
C ASP A 74 7.67 -13.39 -1.44
N ARG A 75 8.97 -13.11 -1.27
CA ARG A 75 9.50 -12.41 -0.08
C ARG A 75 9.01 -10.97 0.05
N MET A 76 8.56 -10.35 -1.05
CA MET A 76 7.93 -9.02 -1.05
C MET A 76 6.43 -9.06 -0.71
N LEU A 77 5.79 -10.22 -0.80
CA LEU A 77 4.39 -10.42 -0.44
C LEU A 77 4.22 -10.96 0.98
N VAL A 78 5.10 -11.87 1.38
CA VAL A 78 4.99 -12.63 2.62
C VAL A 78 6.32 -12.60 3.38
N ARG A 79 6.25 -12.29 4.67
CA ARG A 79 7.39 -12.41 5.60
C ARG A 79 7.47 -13.85 6.05
N ARG A 80 8.63 -14.47 5.85
CA ARG A 80 8.95 -15.78 6.39
C ARG A 80 10.00 -15.60 7.47
N ALA A 81 9.78 -16.21 8.63
CA ALA A 81 10.73 -16.25 9.72
C ALA A 81 10.87 -17.71 10.18
N PHE A 82 12.05 -18.07 10.67
CA PHE A 82 12.30 -19.41 11.17
C PHE A 82 11.31 -19.75 12.29
N ALA A 83 10.74 -20.95 12.24
CA ALA A 83 9.74 -21.46 13.20
C ALA A 83 8.47 -20.60 13.37
N ARG A 84 8.15 -19.73 12.39
CA ARG A 84 6.88 -18.99 12.36
C ARG A 84 6.11 -19.26 11.06
N PRO A 85 4.77 -19.29 11.12
CA PRO A 85 3.98 -19.37 9.90
C PRO A 85 4.29 -18.16 8.99
N PRO A 86 4.23 -18.33 7.66
CA PRO A 86 4.37 -17.21 6.74
C PRO A 86 3.31 -16.13 7.02
N GLU A 87 3.75 -14.89 7.19
CA GLU A 87 2.87 -13.76 7.51
C GLU A 87 2.75 -12.80 6.33
N PRO A 88 1.54 -12.50 5.85
CA PRO A 88 1.33 -11.48 4.81
C PRO A 88 1.89 -10.12 5.21
N ARG A 89 2.58 -9.44 4.29
CA ARG A 89 3.09 -8.06 4.52
C ARG A 89 1.98 -7.02 4.52
N LEU A 90 0.92 -7.26 3.74
CA LEU A 90 -0.28 -6.44 3.68
C LEU A 90 -1.45 -7.20 4.34
N ARG A 91 -2.07 -6.60 5.34
CA ARG A 91 -3.30 -7.09 5.96
C ARG A 91 -4.44 -6.16 5.60
N LEU A 92 -5.54 -6.72 5.13
CA LEU A 92 -6.74 -5.99 4.75
C LEU A 92 -7.80 -6.13 5.85
N SER A 93 -9.01 -5.63 5.60
CA SER A 93 -10.19 -5.97 6.43
C SER A 93 -10.33 -7.50 6.52
N ALA A 94 -10.96 -8.03 7.57
CA ALA A 94 -11.05 -9.48 7.77
C ALA A 94 -11.64 -10.21 6.54
N MET A 95 -12.70 -9.64 5.96
CA MET A 95 -13.39 -10.18 4.78
C MET A 95 -12.51 -10.11 3.53
N ASP A 96 -11.92 -8.94 3.25
CA ASP A 96 -11.01 -8.77 2.12
C ASP A 96 -9.78 -9.65 2.23
N HIS A 97 -9.23 -9.76 3.43
CA HIS A 97 -8.01 -10.49 3.70
C HIS A 97 -8.21 -11.99 3.55
N ALA A 98 -9.35 -12.55 3.97
CA ALA A 98 -9.66 -13.96 3.77
C ALA A 98 -9.66 -14.31 2.27
N TRP A 99 -10.27 -13.47 1.44
CA TRP A 99 -10.26 -13.65 -0.01
C TRP A 99 -8.84 -13.49 -0.59
N PHE A 100 -8.14 -12.43 -0.20
CA PHE A 100 -6.79 -12.13 -0.68
C PHE A 100 -5.76 -13.22 -0.32
N ALA A 101 -5.86 -13.74 0.90
CA ALA A 101 -5.02 -14.83 1.39
C ALA A 101 -5.28 -16.17 0.71
N HIS A 102 -6.47 -16.34 0.11
CA HIS A 102 -6.82 -17.56 -0.61
C HIS A 102 -6.46 -17.50 -2.10
N PHE A 103 -6.75 -16.36 -2.76
CA PHE A 103 -6.68 -16.26 -4.23
C PHE A 103 -5.48 -15.47 -4.77
N ILE A 104 -4.78 -14.70 -3.93
CA ILE A 104 -3.66 -13.84 -4.37
C ILE A 104 -2.34 -14.28 -3.73
N LEU A 105 -2.30 -14.39 -2.40
CA LEU A 105 -1.04 -14.60 -1.69
C LEU A 105 -0.36 -15.96 -1.91
N PRO A 106 -1.06 -17.11 -2.02
CA PRO A 106 -0.38 -18.39 -2.17
C PRO A 106 0.27 -18.51 -3.57
N PRO A 107 1.47 -19.13 -3.70
CA PRO A 107 2.08 -19.39 -4.99
C PRO A 107 1.16 -20.17 -5.94
N GLY A 108 1.01 -19.68 -7.17
CA GLY A 108 0.13 -20.25 -8.19
C GLY A 108 -1.37 -19.96 -8.00
N ALA A 109 -1.77 -19.23 -6.96
CA ALA A 109 -3.17 -18.96 -6.68
C ALA A 109 -3.83 -18.08 -7.75
N THR A 110 -3.08 -17.16 -8.38
CA THR A 110 -3.65 -16.24 -9.37
C THR A 110 -4.09 -16.95 -10.65
N ARG A 111 -3.70 -18.22 -10.84
CA ARG A 111 -4.14 -19.08 -11.96
C ARG A 111 -5.49 -19.76 -11.70
N ARG A 112 -6.03 -19.65 -10.48
CA ARG A 112 -7.25 -20.35 -10.03
C ARG A 112 -8.29 -19.37 -9.49
N LEU A 113 -8.42 -18.21 -10.12
CA LEU A 113 -9.43 -17.23 -9.73
C LEU A 113 -10.85 -17.79 -9.96
N PRO A 114 -11.79 -17.52 -9.04
CA PRO A 114 -13.17 -18.00 -9.17
C PRO A 114 -13.91 -17.20 -10.24
N ALA A 115 -14.77 -17.84 -11.03
CA ALA A 115 -15.51 -17.18 -12.12
C ALA A 115 -16.43 -16.06 -11.59
N THR A 116 -17.01 -16.27 -10.42
CA THR A 116 -17.87 -15.31 -9.73
C THR A 116 -17.33 -15.04 -8.32
N ALA A 117 -17.70 -13.89 -7.76
CA ALA A 117 -17.36 -13.55 -6.39
C ALA A 117 -18.08 -14.55 -5.46
N PRO A 118 -17.37 -15.36 -4.65
CA PRO A 118 -18.01 -16.16 -3.61
C PRO A 118 -18.95 -15.31 -2.75
N LEU A 119 -20.02 -15.90 -2.22
CA LEU A 119 -20.97 -15.16 -1.38
C LEU A 119 -20.22 -14.47 -0.22
N GLY A 120 -20.43 -13.17 -0.03
CA GLY A 120 -19.74 -12.37 0.97
C GLY A 120 -18.29 -12.00 0.63
N SER A 121 -17.79 -12.32 -0.57
CA SER A 121 -16.48 -11.85 -1.02
C SER A 121 -16.54 -10.46 -1.65
N PRO A 122 -15.43 -9.71 -1.63
CA PRO A 122 -15.42 -8.34 -2.14
C PRO A 122 -15.39 -8.37 -3.66
N ARG A 123 -16.51 -8.01 -4.29
CA ARG A 123 -16.66 -7.94 -5.75
C ARG A 123 -15.52 -7.15 -6.42
N GLU A 124 -15.12 -6.05 -5.80
CA GLU A 124 -14.07 -5.17 -6.32
C GLU A 124 -12.69 -5.84 -6.38
N LEU A 125 -12.35 -6.69 -5.40
CA LEU A 125 -11.07 -7.42 -5.44
C LEU A 125 -11.05 -8.48 -6.54
N LEU A 126 -12.18 -9.13 -6.81
CA LEU A 126 -12.27 -10.07 -7.91
C LEU A 126 -12.18 -9.35 -9.26
N LEU A 127 -12.91 -8.24 -9.44
CA LEU A 127 -12.82 -7.42 -10.65
C LEU A 127 -11.38 -6.96 -10.89
N ALA A 128 -10.70 -6.53 -9.82
CA ALA A 128 -9.30 -6.17 -9.85
C ALA A 128 -8.40 -7.33 -10.29
N ALA A 129 -8.56 -8.51 -9.68
CA ALA A 129 -7.76 -9.66 -10.04
C ALA A 129 -8.04 -10.15 -11.48
N ARG A 130 -9.27 -10.02 -11.99
CA ARG A 130 -9.59 -10.34 -13.38
C ARG A 130 -8.99 -9.35 -14.38
N PHE A 131 -8.99 -8.07 -14.05
CA PHE A 131 -8.25 -7.09 -14.84
C PHE A 131 -6.75 -7.43 -14.90
N MET A 132 -6.14 -7.77 -13.76
CA MET A 132 -4.74 -8.22 -13.72
C MET A 132 -4.51 -9.49 -14.54
N GLU A 133 -5.40 -10.47 -14.44
CA GLU A 133 -5.32 -11.71 -15.22
C GLU A 133 -5.30 -11.45 -16.72
N HIS A 134 -6.16 -10.54 -17.19
CA HIS A 134 -6.19 -10.10 -18.58
C HIS A 134 -4.91 -9.36 -18.99
N ALA A 135 -4.49 -8.36 -18.22
CA ALA A 135 -3.27 -7.57 -18.52
C ALA A 135 -2.01 -8.46 -18.59
N PHE A 136 -1.85 -9.37 -17.64
CA PHE A 136 -0.73 -10.32 -17.65
C PHE A 136 -0.91 -11.45 -18.68
N GLY A 137 -2.09 -11.59 -19.30
CA GLY A 137 -2.30 -12.49 -20.43
C GLY A 137 -1.68 -11.94 -21.72
N SER A 138 -1.53 -10.62 -21.84
CA SER A 138 -0.94 -9.97 -23.01
C SER A 138 0.57 -9.80 -22.97
N TYR A 139 1.21 -9.85 -21.79
CA TYR A 139 2.65 -9.61 -21.69
C TYR A 139 3.48 -10.76 -22.25
N LYS A 140 4.50 -10.40 -23.03
CA LYS A 140 5.59 -11.32 -23.36
C LYS A 140 6.53 -11.50 -22.16
N PRO A 141 7.30 -12.60 -22.08
CA PRO A 141 8.24 -12.81 -20.98
C PRO A 141 9.26 -11.66 -20.79
N ASP A 142 9.80 -11.14 -21.88
CA ASP A 142 10.79 -10.05 -21.84
C ASP A 142 10.16 -8.73 -21.39
N GLU A 143 8.96 -8.42 -21.90
CA GLU A 143 8.19 -7.23 -21.50
C GLU A 143 7.84 -7.28 -20.00
N LEU A 144 7.38 -8.43 -19.51
CA LEU A 144 7.11 -8.60 -18.08
C LEU A 144 8.37 -8.41 -17.24
N SER A 145 9.51 -8.90 -17.71
CA SER A 145 10.80 -8.76 -17.02
C SER A 145 11.22 -7.29 -16.96
N ASN A 146 11.05 -6.53 -18.04
CA ASN A 146 11.33 -5.09 -18.08
C ASN A 146 10.42 -4.29 -17.12
N ILE A 147 9.11 -4.56 -17.14
CA ILE A 147 8.16 -3.89 -16.23
C ILE A 147 8.48 -4.24 -14.78
N LEU A 148 8.85 -5.48 -14.49
CA LEU A 148 9.26 -5.88 -13.14
C LEU A 148 10.55 -5.20 -12.70
N ASP A 149 11.55 -5.12 -13.56
CA ASP A 149 12.80 -4.46 -13.25
C ASP A 149 12.57 -2.96 -12.97
N PHE A 150 11.81 -2.30 -13.84
CA PHE A 150 11.39 -0.91 -13.65
C PHE A 150 10.63 -0.72 -12.34
N LEU A 151 9.65 -1.59 -12.04
CA LEU A 151 8.90 -1.54 -10.79
C LEU A 151 9.82 -1.64 -9.56
N LEU A 152 10.83 -2.50 -9.61
CA LEU A 152 11.68 -2.79 -8.46
C LEU A 152 12.81 -1.77 -8.24
N HIS A 153 13.28 -1.10 -9.29
CA HIS A 153 14.45 -0.22 -9.22
C HIS A 153 14.14 1.25 -9.53
N HIS A 154 13.10 1.52 -10.32
CA HIS A 154 12.78 2.85 -10.86
C HIS A 154 11.44 3.40 -10.36
N THR A 155 10.91 2.85 -9.26
CA THR A 155 9.71 3.41 -8.61
C THR A 155 9.99 3.87 -7.19
N ALA A 156 9.27 4.92 -6.77
CA ALA A 156 9.36 5.46 -5.43
C ALA A 156 7.96 5.57 -4.80
N LEU A 157 7.88 5.20 -3.53
CA LEU A 157 6.67 5.33 -2.72
C LEU A 157 7.04 6.05 -1.42
N VAL A 158 6.41 7.20 -1.17
CA VAL A 158 6.72 8.04 -0.02
C VAL A 158 5.91 7.58 1.18
N ARG A 159 6.58 7.32 2.30
CA ARG A 159 5.91 6.98 3.55
C ARG A 159 5.79 8.21 4.43
N SER A 160 4.56 8.66 4.66
CA SER A 160 4.23 9.63 5.71
C SER A 160 3.92 8.91 7.02
N ILE A 161 4.40 9.46 8.13
CA ILE A 161 4.13 8.96 9.48
C ILE A 161 3.19 9.94 10.17
N ALA A 162 1.98 9.50 10.48
CA ALA A 162 1.04 10.26 11.29
C ALA A 162 1.45 10.17 12.76
N ASP A 163 1.84 11.30 13.34
CA ASP A 163 2.00 11.42 14.78
C ASP A 163 0.61 11.46 15.43
N VAL A 164 0.37 10.51 16.33
CA VAL A 164 -0.80 10.56 17.20
C VAL A 164 -0.46 11.55 18.30
N ALA A 165 -0.88 12.80 18.14
CA ALA A 165 -0.84 13.76 19.24
C ALA A 165 -1.56 13.14 20.45
N PRO A 166 -0.98 13.20 21.66
CA PRO A 166 -1.70 12.78 22.86
C PRO A 166 -3.03 13.56 22.92
N PRO A 167 -4.13 12.91 23.34
CA PRO A 167 -5.39 13.63 23.50
C PRO A 167 -5.13 14.85 24.40
N PRO A 168 -5.65 16.05 24.05
CA PRO A 168 -5.49 17.21 24.91
C PRO A 168 -5.96 16.82 26.32
N PRO A 169 -5.22 17.22 27.37
CA PRO A 169 -5.64 16.92 28.74
C PRO A 169 -7.09 17.40 28.87
N HIS A 170 -7.99 16.48 29.24
CA HIS A 170 -9.37 16.84 29.54
C HIS A 170 -9.34 18.07 30.45
N PRO A 171 -10.09 19.15 30.14
CA PRO A 171 -10.22 20.23 31.10
C PRO A 171 -10.76 19.59 32.37
N MET A 172 -9.95 19.52 33.41
CA MET A 172 -10.44 19.18 34.73
C MET A 172 -11.58 20.16 34.99
N LEU A 173 -12.79 19.63 35.11
CA LEU A 173 -13.94 20.39 35.56
C LEU A 173 -13.55 20.93 36.94
N ALA A 174 -13.14 22.19 36.98
CA ALA A 174 -12.93 22.91 38.21
C ALA A 174 -14.27 22.87 38.95
N HIS A 175 -14.27 22.31 40.15
CA HIS A 175 -15.39 22.48 41.07
C HIS A 175 -15.69 23.97 41.22
N PRO A 176 -16.96 24.39 41.15
CA PRO A 176 -17.31 25.80 41.22
C PRO A 176 -17.06 26.31 42.63
N MET A 177 -15.98 27.08 42.83
CA MET A 177 -15.92 28.03 43.92
C MET A 177 -16.57 29.34 43.45
N LEU A 178 -17.63 29.70 44.16
CA LEU A 178 -18.30 31.01 44.09
C LEU A 178 -17.30 32.15 44.33
N ALA A 179 -17.16 33.07 43.37
CA ALA A 179 -16.94 34.51 43.60
C ALA A 179 -17.04 35.33 42.29
N ASP A 180 -18.12 36.12 42.24
CA ASP A 180 -18.45 37.40 41.57
C ASP A 180 -17.76 37.98 40.30
N PRO A 181 -18.49 38.82 39.54
CA PRO A 181 -18.18 39.27 38.18
C PRO A 181 -17.40 40.59 38.15
N MET A 182 -16.56 40.78 37.13
CA MET A 182 -16.38 42.02 36.33
C MET A 182 -15.03 41.99 35.61
N LEU A 183 -15.08 42.07 34.27
CA LEU A 183 -14.23 42.87 33.35
C LEU A 183 -13.89 42.14 32.05
N ALA A 184 -14.06 42.90 30.98
CA ALA A 184 -13.94 42.56 29.57
C ALA A 184 -12.48 42.29 29.14
N GLY A 185 -12.31 41.51 28.07
CA GLY A 185 -11.08 41.53 27.30
C GLY A 185 -10.88 40.36 26.34
N SER A 186 -10.90 40.68 25.03
CA SER A 186 -10.01 40.06 24.02
C SER A 186 -10.34 38.65 23.49
N ARG A 187 -11.01 38.59 22.33
CA ARG A 187 -10.93 37.43 21.42
C ARG A 187 -9.50 37.29 20.87
N GLN A 188 -8.76 36.28 21.29
CA GLN A 188 -7.57 35.81 20.58
C GLN A 188 -7.99 34.87 19.43
N PRO A 189 -7.38 34.96 18.24
CA PRO A 189 -7.60 34.01 17.17
C PRO A 189 -6.88 32.68 17.47
N ALA A 190 -7.49 31.57 17.07
CA ALA A 190 -6.95 30.23 17.22
C ALA A 190 -5.59 30.07 16.50
N PRO A 191 -4.62 29.33 17.06
CA PRO A 191 -3.36 29.06 16.39
C PRO A 191 -3.55 28.07 15.23
N SER A 192 -3.06 28.44 14.05
CA SER A 192 -2.95 27.58 12.88
C SER A 192 -2.01 26.39 13.17
N PRO A 193 -2.32 25.17 12.71
CA PRO A 193 -1.43 24.03 12.90
C PRO A 193 -0.18 24.16 12.01
N HIS A 194 0.97 24.31 12.66
CA HIS A 194 2.29 24.22 12.03
C HIS A 194 2.60 22.74 11.71
N PHE A 195 2.73 22.42 10.43
CA PHE A 195 3.35 21.16 10.00
C PHE A 195 4.87 21.27 10.20
N SER A 196 5.44 20.38 11.01
CA SER A 196 6.89 20.23 11.15
C SER A 196 7.31 18.98 10.39
N ILE A 197 8.10 19.15 9.33
CA ILE A 197 8.72 18.04 8.61
C ILE A 197 10.05 17.78 9.32
N ALA A 198 10.16 16.64 10.01
CA ALA A 198 11.44 16.16 10.50
C ALA A 198 12.17 15.46 9.34
N ALA A 199 13.27 16.07 8.89
CA ALA A 199 14.26 15.44 8.05
C ALA A 199 15.32 14.77 8.93
N GLU A 200 15.52 13.47 8.75
CA GLU A 200 16.83 12.77 8.67
C GLU A 200 16.60 11.28 8.36
#